data_AF-M1C9Q8-F1
#
_entry.id   AF-M1C9Q8-F1
#
_cell.length_a   1.000
_cell.length_b   1.000
_cell.length_c   1.000
_cell.angle_alpha   90.00
_cell.angle_beta   90.00
_cell.angle_gamma   90.00
#
_symmetry.space_group_name_H-M   'P 1'
#
loop_
_entity.id
_entity.type
_entity.pdbx_description
1 polymer ?
#
loop_
_entity_poly.entity_id
_entity_poly.type
_entity_poly.pdbx_seq_one_letter_code
_entity_poly.pdbx_strand_id
1 'polypeptide(L)'
;MIKGPVYTGVPIGEDLGNTLNLDLVDCLTENIVKFGPEASSKVEIVVFEKEQLKTVTNWLDGKSLIRGDPHVKLKDGRVSVSHISFKHTNVSMRKREFRLGARAVDNCDIRTRIIEAVTEPFFVVDRRSSKYLAFQLITYLFH
;
A
#
# COMPACT_ATOMS: atom_id res chain seq x y z
N MET A 1 -9.37 5.16 13.87
CA MET A 1 -10.42 4.14 14.12
C MET A 1 -10.52 3.26 12.88
N ILE A 2 -10.13 1.99 12.95
CA ILE A 2 -10.24 1.02 11.84
C ILE A 2 -11.52 0.20 12.06
N LYS A 3 -12.39 0.04 11.04
CA LYS A 3 -13.57 -0.85 11.11
C LYS A 3 -13.93 -1.47 9.76
N GLY A 4 -13.71 -2.78 9.58
CA GLY A 4 -14.25 -3.59 8.47
C GLY A 4 -13.22 -4.55 7.84
N PRO A 5 -13.62 -5.49 6.98
CA PRO A 5 -12.70 -6.26 6.10
C PRO A 5 -12.56 -5.67 4.68
N VAL A 6 -11.50 -6.03 3.96
CA VAL A 6 -11.28 -5.70 2.53
C VAL A 6 -11.89 -6.78 1.64
N TYR A 7 -12.38 -6.44 0.44
CA TYR A 7 -13.02 -7.41 -0.47
C TYR A 7 -12.24 -7.63 -1.77
N THR A 8 -12.37 -8.84 -2.31
CA THR A 8 -11.89 -9.14 -3.66
C THR A 8 -12.78 -8.56 -4.74
N GLY A 9 -12.15 -8.16 -5.85
CA GLY A 9 -12.85 -7.64 -7.03
C GLY A 9 -13.47 -6.25 -6.87
N VAL A 10 -13.29 -5.62 -5.72
CA VAL A 10 -13.65 -4.21 -5.48
C VAL A 10 -12.35 -3.41 -5.46
N PRO A 11 -12.23 -2.36 -6.28
CA PRO A 11 -11.13 -1.42 -6.18
C PRO A 11 -11.02 -0.82 -4.78
N ILE A 12 -9.83 -0.93 -4.21
CA ILE A 12 -9.41 -0.23 -3.00
C ILE A 12 -9.41 1.24 -3.38
N GLY A 13 -10.15 2.10 -2.68
CA GLY A 13 -10.14 3.54 -2.96
C GLY A 13 -11.29 4.11 -3.79
N GLU A 14 -12.23 3.30 -4.28
CA GLU A 14 -13.27 3.77 -5.22
C GLU A 14 -14.56 4.27 -4.54
N ASP A 15 -14.91 3.79 -3.34
CA ASP A 15 -16.07 4.29 -2.59
C ASP A 15 -15.74 5.58 -1.82
N LEU A 16 -16.69 6.52 -1.77
CA LEU A 16 -16.60 7.78 -1.02
C LEU A 16 -16.18 7.53 0.44
N GLY A 17 -14.91 7.79 0.75
CA GLY A 17 -14.31 7.59 2.08
C GLY A 17 -13.26 6.49 2.18
N ASN A 18 -12.99 5.73 1.12
CA ASN A 18 -12.10 4.55 1.14
C ASN A 18 -10.74 4.73 0.43
N THR A 19 -10.28 5.95 0.16
CA THR A 19 -9.03 6.21 -0.57
C THR A 19 -7.81 5.60 0.11
N LEU A 20 -7.01 4.81 -0.61
CA LEU A 20 -5.66 4.46 -0.18
C LEU A 20 -4.76 5.66 -0.45
N ASN A 21 -4.38 6.38 0.60
CA ASN A 21 -3.48 7.51 0.47
C ASN A 21 -2.06 7.11 0.84
N LEU A 22 -1.12 7.61 0.05
CA LEU A 22 0.31 7.47 0.26
C LEU A 22 0.89 8.86 0.45
N ASP A 23 1.52 9.08 1.60
CA ASP A 23 2.23 10.32 1.92
C ASP A 23 3.72 10.02 2.15
N LEU A 24 4.59 10.79 1.49
CA LEU A 24 6.02 10.82 1.75
C LEU A 24 6.30 11.86 2.83
N VAL A 25 6.80 11.40 3.98
CA VAL A 25 7.02 12.21 5.17
C VAL A 25 8.50 12.24 5.52
N ASP A 26 9.03 13.42 5.79
CA ASP A 26 10.39 13.59 6.31
C ASP A 26 10.47 13.06 7.75
N CYS A 27 11.43 12.18 8.03
CA CYS A 27 11.50 11.51 9.34
C CYS A 27 11.93 12.42 10.50
N LEU A 28 12.54 13.58 10.23
CA LEU A 28 13.03 14.50 11.26
C LEU A 28 11.96 15.53 11.63
N THR A 29 11.20 15.99 10.64
CA THR A 29 10.24 17.08 10.76
C THR A 29 8.80 16.61 10.78
N GLU A 30 8.56 15.33 10.46
CA GLU A 30 7.23 14.73 10.28
C GLU A 30 6.33 15.46 9.25
N ASN A 31 6.94 16.30 8.41
CA ASN A 31 6.24 17.05 7.37
C ASN A 31 6.23 16.27 6.06
N ILE A 32 5.19 16.49 5.27
CA ILE A 32 5.11 15.92 3.93
C ILE A 32 6.15 16.60 3.02
N VAL A 33 6.96 15.79 2.35
CA VAL A 33 7.99 16.21 1.41
C VAL A 33 7.32 16.62 0.12
N LYS A 34 7.08 17.93 -0.05
CA LYS A 34 6.35 18.47 -1.21
C LYS A 34 7.22 18.73 -2.43
N PHE A 35 8.54 18.82 -2.25
CA PHE A 35 9.47 19.26 -3.29
C PHE A 35 10.65 18.30 -3.38
N GLY A 36 11.39 18.39 -4.49
CA GLY A 36 12.52 17.51 -4.77
C GLY A 36 12.15 16.32 -5.64
N PRO A 37 13.15 15.58 -6.14
CA PRO A 37 12.93 14.40 -6.98
C PRO A 37 12.12 13.32 -6.24
N GLU A 38 12.28 13.20 -4.92
CA GLU A 38 11.61 12.20 -4.08
C GLU A 38 10.10 12.45 -3.98
N ALA A 39 9.68 13.72 -3.99
CA ALA A 39 8.27 14.11 -4.00
C ALA A 39 7.52 13.69 -5.29
N SER A 40 8.26 13.27 -6.32
CA SER A 40 7.75 12.77 -7.61
C SER A 40 8.16 11.32 -7.89
N SER A 41 8.66 10.59 -6.87
CA SER A 41 9.11 9.21 -7.04
C SER A 41 8.00 8.27 -7.48
N LYS A 42 8.38 7.28 -8.28
CA LYS A 42 7.54 6.13 -8.60
C LYS A 42 7.55 5.15 -7.43
N VAL A 43 6.37 4.74 -6.99
CA VAL A 43 6.15 3.85 -5.85
C VAL A 43 5.39 2.62 -6.35
N GLU A 44 5.79 1.44 -5.87
CA GLU A 44 5.07 0.19 -6.08
C GLU A 44 4.31 -0.19 -4.81
N ILE A 45 3.04 -0.52 -4.97
CA ILE A 45 2.20 -1.08 -3.91
C ILE A 45 2.29 -2.59 -3.96
N VAL A 46 2.62 -3.19 -2.82
CA VAL A 46 2.81 -4.63 -2.66
C VAL A 46 1.79 -5.16 -1.65
N VAL A 47 1.30 -6.38 -1.86
CA VAL A 47 0.42 -7.08 -0.91
C VAL A 47 1.13 -8.35 -0.44
N PHE A 48 1.07 -8.62 0.86
CA PHE A 48 1.61 -9.84 1.44
C PHE A 48 0.65 -10.43 2.47
N GLU A 49 0.60 -11.76 2.51
CA GLU A 49 -0.04 -12.51 3.59
C GLU A 49 0.87 -12.44 4.83
N LYS A 50 0.30 -12.21 6.02
CA LYS A 50 1.02 -12.10 7.30
C LYS A 50 1.96 -13.28 7.53
N GLU A 51 1.56 -14.49 7.14
CA GLU A 51 2.34 -15.72 7.30
C GLU A 51 3.60 -15.77 6.41
N GLN A 52 3.67 -14.95 5.36
CA GLN A 52 4.80 -14.88 4.42
C GLN A 52 5.85 -13.82 4.78
N LEU A 53 5.54 -12.91 5.70
CA LEU A 53 6.51 -11.97 6.26
C LEU A 53 7.37 -12.65 7.34
N LYS A 54 8.32 -13.48 6.91
CA LYS A 54 9.39 -13.94 7.81
C LYS A 54 10.55 -12.92 7.87
N THR A 55 10.75 -12.14 6.81
CA THR A 55 11.79 -11.09 6.70
C THR A 55 11.36 -10.02 5.68
N VAL A 56 11.83 -8.76 5.82
CA VAL A 56 11.62 -7.67 4.84
C VAL A 56 12.11 -8.05 3.42
N THR A 57 13.10 -8.93 3.32
CA THR A 57 13.63 -9.42 2.04
C THR A 57 12.67 -10.32 1.25
N ASN A 58 11.59 -10.83 1.86
CA ASN A 58 10.62 -11.71 1.20
C ASN A 58 9.60 -10.97 0.31
N TRP A 59 9.72 -9.64 0.18
CA TRP A 59 8.80 -8.82 -0.62
C TRP A 59 8.91 -9.07 -2.13
N LEU A 60 9.98 -9.74 -2.57
CA LEU A 60 10.27 -10.01 -3.98
C LEU A 60 9.53 -11.22 -4.56
N ASP A 61 9.06 -12.15 -3.72
CA ASP A 61 8.56 -13.46 -4.18
C ASP A 61 7.05 -13.65 -3.96
N GLY A 62 6.37 -12.60 -3.47
CA GLY A 62 4.94 -12.61 -3.20
C GLY A 62 4.14 -12.64 -4.50
N LYS A 63 3.46 -13.76 -4.78
CA LYS A 63 2.43 -13.85 -5.84
C LYS A 63 1.57 -12.60 -5.81
N SER A 64 1.56 -11.82 -6.89
CA SER A 64 0.76 -10.59 -6.96
C SER A 64 -0.73 -10.91 -6.77
N LEU A 65 -1.24 -10.61 -5.58
CA LEU A 65 -2.65 -10.72 -5.19
C LEU A 65 -3.45 -9.49 -5.62
N ILE A 66 -2.84 -8.54 -6.33
CA ILE A 66 -3.43 -7.29 -6.78
C ILE A 66 -3.79 -7.37 -8.27
N ARG A 67 -4.99 -6.95 -8.63
CA ARG A 67 -5.42 -6.64 -9.99
C ARG A 67 -5.32 -5.12 -10.21
N GLY A 68 -4.82 -4.72 -11.38
CA GLY A 68 -4.51 -3.33 -11.71
C GLY A 68 -3.00 -3.11 -11.83
N ASP A 69 -2.59 -1.89 -12.17
CA ASP A 69 -1.16 -1.49 -12.13
C ASP A 69 -0.79 -1.18 -10.67
N PRO A 70 0.15 -1.91 -10.04
CA PRO A 70 0.58 -1.63 -8.67
C PRO A 70 1.43 -0.37 -8.57
N HIS A 71 1.86 0.22 -9.69
CA HIS A 71 2.70 1.40 -9.68
C HIS A 71 1.89 2.68 -9.67
N VAL A 72 2.34 3.62 -8.85
CA VAL A 72 1.81 4.98 -8.77
C VAL A 72 2.96 5.97 -8.73
N LYS A 73 2.69 7.21 -9.11
CA LYS A 73 3.67 8.30 -9.04
C LYS A 73 3.20 9.32 -8.02
N LEU A 74 4.10 9.69 -7.11
CA LEU A 74 3.84 10.78 -6.17
C LEU A 74 3.69 12.10 -6.92
N LYS A 75 2.83 12.97 -6.40
CA LYS A 75 2.70 14.37 -6.79
C LYS A 75 2.72 15.21 -5.53
N ASP A 76 3.70 16.09 -5.42
CA ASP A 76 3.93 16.92 -4.22
C ASP A 76 4.02 16.07 -2.94
N GLY A 77 4.65 14.89 -3.07
CA GLY A 77 4.85 13.94 -1.98
C GLY A 77 3.62 13.09 -1.64
N ARG A 78 2.53 13.15 -2.42
CA ARG A 78 1.30 12.41 -2.13
C ARG A 78 0.72 11.72 -3.35
N VAL A 79 -0.06 10.67 -3.13
CA VAL A 79 -0.96 10.11 -4.14
C VAL A 79 -2.14 9.39 -3.50
N SER A 80 -3.31 9.52 -4.10
CA SER A 80 -4.49 8.71 -3.78
C SER A 80 -4.63 7.60 -4.81
N VAL A 81 -4.84 6.37 -4.35
CA VAL A 81 -4.91 5.17 -5.18
C VAL A 81 -6.31 4.59 -5.10
N SER A 82 -6.94 4.42 -6.26
CA SER A 82 -8.32 3.95 -6.39
C SER A 82 -8.51 2.83 -7.43
N HIS A 83 -7.47 2.43 -8.16
CA HIS A 83 -7.58 1.53 -9.33
C HIS A 83 -7.08 0.10 -9.09
N ILE A 84 -6.58 -0.21 -7.89
CA ILE A 84 -6.08 -1.53 -7.53
C ILE A 84 -7.12 -2.32 -6.74
N SER A 85 -7.23 -3.63 -6.94
CA SER A 85 -8.17 -4.50 -6.20
C SER A 85 -7.53 -5.84 -5.85
N PHE A 86 -8.03 -6.53 -4.83
CA PHE A 86 -7.59 -7.91 -4.57
C PHE A 86 -8.14 -8.87 -5.63
N LYS A 87 -7.30 -9.74 -6.18
CA LYS A 87 -7.70 -10.80 -7.12
C LYS A 87 -8.69 -11.76 -6.44
N HIS A 88 -9.67 -12.25 -7.20
CA HIS A 88 -10.39 -13.45 -6.82
C HIS A 88 -9.40 -14.63 -6.84
N THR A 89 -9.35 -15.40 -5.76
CA THR A 89 -8.57 -16.63 -5.70
C THR A 89 -9.52 -17.79 -5.43
N ASN A 90 -9.27 -18.95 -6.03
CA ASN A 90 -10.06 -20.17 -5.78
C ASN A 90 -9.81 -20.77 -4.38
N VAL A 91 -8.92 -20.14 -3.61
CA VAL A 91 -8.59 -20.51 -2.23
C VAL A 91 -9.29 -19.52 -1.32
N SER A 92 -10.04 -20.03 -0.34
CA SER A 92 -10.71 -19.18 0.63
C SER A 92 -9.69 -18.31 1.37
N MET A 93 -9.80 -16.99 1.22
CA MET A 93 -9.06 -16.00 2.01
C MET A 93 -9.67 -15.76 3.39
N ARG A 94 -10.81 -16.39 3.69
CA ARG A 94 -11.40 -16.39 5.03
C ARG A 94 -10.38 -17.00 6.00
N LYS A 95 -9.91 -16.20 6.97
CA LYS A 95 -8.84 -16.46 7.97
C LYS A 95 -7.42 -16.01 7.60
N ARG A 96 -7.20 -15.35 6.46
CA ARG A 96 -5.89 -14.79 6.12
C ARG A 96 -5.84 -13.30 6.46
N GLU A 97 -4.77 -12.91 7.15
CA GLU A 97 -4.43 -11.51 7.37
C GLU A 97 -3.44 -11.07 6.28
N PHE A 98 -3.71 -9.90 5.71
CA PHE A 98 -2.91 -9.29 4.67
C PHE A 98 -2.40 -7.95 5.16
N ARG A 99 -1.35 -7.47 4.52
CA ARG A 99 -0.83 -6.11 4.71
C ARG A 99 -0.56 -5.51 3.34
N LEU A 100 -0.71 -4.20 3.25
CA LEU A 100 -0.26 -3.41 2.10
C LEU A 100 1.10 -2.83 2.44
N GLY A 101 2.03 -2.90 1.51
CA GLY A 101 3.30 -2.20 1.56
C GLY A 101 3.43 -1.21 0.41
N ALA A 102 4.31 -0.22 0.58
CA ALA A 102 4.70 0.69 -0.48
C ALA A 102 6.23 0.86 -0.48
N ARG A 103 6.85 0.71 -1.64
CA ARG A 103 8.30 0.88 -1.83
C ARG A 103 8.60 1.77 -3.03
N ALA A 104 9.65 2.58 -2.95
CA ALA A 104 10.14 3.31 -4.10
C ALA A 104 10.70 2.33 -5.14
N VAL A 105 10.30 2.50 -6.40
CA VAL A 105 10.84 1.72 -7.54
C VAL A 105 12.18 2.28 -7.98
N ASP A 106 12.27 3.60 -7.97
CA ASP A 106 13.43 4.35 -8.39
C ASP A 106 13.98 5.07 -7.15
N ASN A 107 15.10 4.61 -6.61
CA ASN A 107 15.85 5.43 -5.66
C ASN A 107 16.41 6.62 -6.44
N CYS A 108 15.80 7.80 -6.23
CA CYS A 108 16.15 9.01 -6.97
C CYS A 108 17.58 9.47 -6.70
N ASP A 109 18.16 9.16 -5.53
CA ASP A 109 19.52 9.59 -5.16
C ASP A 109 20.20 8.59 -4.19
N ILE A 110 21.54 8.57 -4.21
CA ILE A 110 22.36 7.73 -3.30
C ILE A 110 22.33 8.27 -1.85
N ARG A 111 22.07 9.56 -1.68
CA ARG A 111 22.06 10.23 -0.38
C ARG A 111 20.72 10.09 0.34
N THR A 112 19.62 10.19 -0.39
CA THR A 112 18.29 10.14 0.20
C THR A 112 17.67 8.75 0.05
N ARG A 113 17.26 8.14 1.17
CA ARG A 113 16.63 6.82 1.16
C ARG A 113 15.16 6.93 1.55
N ILE A 114 14.27 6.53 0.64
CA ILE A 114 12.86 6.30 0.97
C ILE A 114 12.73 4.96 1.69
N ILE A 115 12.15 4.98 2.89
CA ILE A 115 11.81 3.80 3.65
C ILE A 115 10.42 3.32 3.25
N GLU A 116 10.32 2.00 3.17
CA GLU A 116 9.11 1.31 2.82
C GLU A 116 8.02 1.47 3.89
N ALA A 117 6.79 1.72 3.46
CA ALA A 117 5.62 1.78 4.35
C ALA A 117 4.93 0.42 4.40
N VAL A 118 4.36 0.07 5.56
CA VAL A 118 3.56 -1.14 5.73
C VAL A 118 2.34 -0.81 6.59
N THR A 119 1.14 -1.23 6.16
CA THR A 119 -0.06 -1.12 7.00
C THR A 119 -0.05 -2.14 8.14
N GLU A 120 -0.85 -1.85 9.16
CA GLU A 120 -1.33 -2.89 10.07
C GLU A 120 -2.05 -4.02 9.30
N PRO A 121 -2.03 -5.26 9.83
CA PRO A 121 -2.68 -6.38 9.18
C PRO A 121 -4.21 -6.21 9.14
N PHE A 122 -4.84 -6.66 8.06
CA PHE A 122 -6.28 -6.64 7.86
C PHE A 122 -6.78 -7.92 7.18
N PHE A 123 -8.04 -8.25 7.40
CA PHE A 123 -8.65 -9.43 6.77
C PHE A 123 -9.20 -9.09 5.38
N VAL A 124 -8.97 -10.00 4.42
CA VAL A 124 -9.66 -9.97 3.12
C VAL A 124 -10.77 -11.02 3.13
N VAL A 125 -11.98 -10.60 2.79
CA VAL A 125 -13.18 -11.43 2.78
C VAL A 125 -13.68 -11.61 1.35
N ASP A 126 -14.05 -12.85 1.02
CA ASP A 126 -14.71 -13.16 -0.25
C ASP A 126 -16.13 -12.55 -0.27
N ARG A 127 -16.52 -11.95 -1.41
CA ARG A 127 -17.73 -11.14 -1.62
C ARG A 127 -19.04 -11.95 -1.53
N ARG A 128 -19.33 -12.54 -0.38
CA ARG A 128 -20.68 -13.05 -0.03
C ARG A 128 -21.37 -12.27 1.10
N SER A 129 -20.75 -11.24 1.70
CA SER A 129 -21.44 -10.28 2.62
C SER A 129 -20.61 -8.99 2.84
N SER A 130 -21.26 -7.87 3.25
CA SER A 130 -20.84 -6.46 3.01
C SER A 130 -20.38 -5.65 4.25
N LYS A 131 -19.28 -4.85 4.12
CA LYS A 131 -18.93 -3.50 4.68
C LYS A 131 -17.41 -3.12 4.67
N TYR A 132 -17.13 -1.83 4.43
CA TYR A 132 -15.93 -1.13 3.91
C TYR A 132 -14.72 -0.83 4.85
N LEU A 133 -13.55 -0.46 4.28
CA LEU A 133 -12.33 0.03 4.98
C LEU A 133 -11.59 1.17 4.24
N ALA A 134 -11.04 2.12 5.01
CA ALA A 134 -10.09 3.14 4.55
C ALA A 134 -8.66 2.84 5.06
N PHE A 135 -7.65 3.10 4.24
CA PHE A 135 -6.23 2.87 4.57
C PHE A 135 -5.37 4.12 4.32
N GLN A 136 -4.45 4.38 5.24
CA GLN A 136 -3.38 5.37 5.06
C GLN A 136 -2.04 4.64 5.11
N LEU A 137 -1.20 4.87 4.11
CA LEU A 137 0.20 4.46 4.10
C LEU A 137 1.06 5.72 4.26
N ILE A 138 2.04 5.64 5.16
CA ILE A 138 3.02 6.70 5.41
C ILE A 138 4.40 6.10 5.15
N THR A 139 5.05 6.58 4.08
CA THR A 139 6.46 6.28 3.78
C THR A 139 7.33 7.38 4.32
N TYR A 140 8.51 7.04 4.83
CA TYR A 140 9.43 8.01 5.40
C TYR A 140 10.62 8.28 4.46
N LEU A 141 11.06 9.52 4.41
CA LEU A 141 12.30 9.93 3.77
C LEU A 141 13.39 10.12 4.82
N PHE A 142 14.58 9.54 4.58
CA PHE A 142 15.81 9.82 5.34
C PHE A 142 16.80 10.56 4.46
N HIS A 143 17.37 11.64 5.00
CA HIS A 143 18.41 12.47 4.39
C HIS A 143 19.83 11.98 4.74
#